data_AF-A0A2M7VUP4-F1
#
_entry.id   AF-A0A2M7VUP4-F1
#
_cell.length_a   1.000
_cell.length_b   1.000
_cell.length_c   1.000
_cell.angle_alpha   90.00
_cell.angle_beta   90.00
_cell.angle_gamma   90.00
#
_symmetry.space_group_name_H-M   'P 1'
#
loop_
_entity.id
_entity.type
_entity.pdbx_description
1 polymer ?
#
loop_
_entity_poly.entity_id
_entity_poly.type
_entity_poly.pdbx_seq_one_letter_code
_entity_poly.pdbx_strand_id
1 'polypeptide(L)'
;MTQKKDKKNQNKWIKFSIVLFCFLLYGNSIRNNYALDDDFVTTTNPQNPNLKIEKGIRGIPNIFATHYFESDQQNFEYRPMVLATYAIEYQFFKSNPHISHFINVLLYSLTCVLLFVILSMLLSSYHIIFPLLITFLFIAHPIHTEVVNNLKSRDELLAFLFGISSLYFFLKKVKFGKSKYLFLAILFFLMALFSKKSAILFIAIIPITIYFFTEMKLKKVTFYFLIPFVLFVGYKIFMRLMFHHTVVLREFAFFENPLFYEPDFLKRIPMAFYTAGYYLKLLVFPHPLSCYYGFKTIPLADWTFITVWISALFHLSIGIFALLKFSKKSILSYCIIIYLIGIFPFSNFYTPVVGIIGERFIYFTSLGFCF
;
A
#
# COMPACT_ATOMS: atom_id res chain seq x y z
N MET A 1 -4.77 -40.53 7.63
CA MET A 1 -3.83 -39.84 6.71
C MET A 1 -4.52 -39.19 5.51
N THR A 2 -5.63 -39.76 5.01
CA THR A 2 -6.47 -39.26 3.90
C THR A 2 -7.02 -37.85 4.13
N GLN A 3 -7.76 -37.58 5.22
CA GLN A 3 -8.36 -36.26 5.48
C GLN A 3 -7.35 -35.08 5.54
N LYS A 4 -6.13 -35.31 6.02
CA LYS A 4 -5.06 -34.28 6.08
C LYS A 4 -4.46 -34.01 4.70
N LYS A 5 -4.44 -35.03 3.83
CA LYS A 5 -4.01 -34.92 2.42
C LYS A 5 -5.07 -34.18 1.60
N ASP A 6 -6.34 -34.47 1.83
CA ASP A 6 -7.48 -33.82 1.15
C ASP A 6 -7.56 -32.33 1.49
N LYS A 7 -7.43 -31.97 2.77
CA LYS A 7 -7.38 -30.56 3.20
C LYS A 7 -6.15 -29.81 2.66
N LYS A 8 -5.02 -30.49 2.51
CA LYS A 8 -3.80 -29.91 1.89
C LYS A 8 -4.00 -29.68 0.39
N ASN A 9 -4.66 -30.60 -0.31
CA ASN A 9 -4.98 -30.46 -1.73
C ASN A 9 -6.02 -29.35 -1.98
N GLN A 10 -7.08 -29.28 -1.17
CA GLN A 10 -8.08 -28.21 -1.24
C GLN A 10 -7.43 -26.82 -1.10
N ASN A 11 -6.52 -26.66 -0.13
CA ASN A 11 -5.78 -25.40 0.05
C ASN A 11 -4.85 -25.05 -1.12
N LYS A 12 -4.38 -26.02 -1.91
CA LYS A 12 -3.60 -25.75 -3.13
C LYS A 12 -4.49 -25.22 -4.23
N TRP A 13 -5.64 -25.87 -4.46
CA TRP A 13 -6.60 -25.46 -5.48
C TRP A 13 -7.18 -24.07 -5.22
N ILE A 14 -7.48 -23.73 -3.95
CA ILE A 14 -7.93 -22.38 -3.59
C ILE A 14 -6.87 -21.32 -3.91
N LYS A 15 -5.60 -21.59 -3.62
CA LYS A 15 -4.51 -20.66 -3.95
C LYS A 15 -4.33 -20.53 -5.46
N PHE A 16 -4.45 -21.64 -6.18
CA PHE A 16 -4.41 -21.64 -7.64
C PHE A 16 -5.55 -20.83 -8.24
N SER A 17 -6.79 -20.97 -7.72
CA SER A 17 -7.92 -20.17 -8.19
C SER A 17 -7.73 -18.67 -7.93
N ILE A 18 -7.09 -18.29 -6.82
CA ILE A 18 -6.73 -16.88 -6.55
C ILE A 18 -5.78 -16.35 -7.64
N VAL A 19 -4.70 -17.09 -7.92
CA VAL A 19 -3.74 -16.68 -8.96
C VAL A 19 -4.43 -16.61 -10.33
N LEU A 20 -5.21 -17.63 -10.68
CA LEU A 20 -5.97 -17.65 -11.94
C LEU A 20 -6.89 -16.43 -12.07
N PHE A 21 -7.61 -16.07 -11.00
CA PHE A 21 -8.52 -14.93 -11.01
C PHE A 21 -7.79 -13.59 -11.17
N CYS A 22 -6.64 -13.41 -10.52
CA CYS A 22 -5.78 -12.24 -10.74
C CYS A 22 -5.34 -12.12 -12.22
N PHE A 23 -4.89 -13.22 -12.83
CA PHE A 23 -4.46 -13.22 -14.24
C PHE A 23 -5.64 -13.04 -15.20
N LEU A 24 -6.84 -13.52 -14.86
CA LEU A 24 -8.04 -13.30 -15.67
C LEU A 24 -8.43 -11.82 -15.74
N LEU A 25 -8.32 -11.09 -14.62
CA LEU A 25 -8.73 -9.68 -14.56
C LEU A 25 -7.65 -8.70 -15.05
N TYR A 26 -6.38 -8.96 -14.74
CA TYR A 26 -5.28 -8.03 -15.01
C TYR A 26 -4.29 -8.52 -16.07
N GLY A 27 -4.42 -9.76 -16.56
CA GLY A 27 -3.51 -10.33 -17.56
C GLY A 27 -3.58 -9.64 -18.93
N ASN A 28 -4.66 -8.92 -19.21
CA ASN A 28 -4.76 -8.05 -20.40
C ASN A 28 -3.67 -6.96 -20.40
N SER A 29 -3.25 -6.46 -19.22
CA SER A 29 -2.21 -5.44 -19.09
C SER A 29 -0.84 -5.89 -19.60
N ILE A 30 -0.60 -7.21 -19.69
CA ILE A 30 0.68 -7.76 -20.18
C ILE A 30 0.99 -7.29 -21.61
N ARG A 31 -0.03 -6.96 -22.41
CA ARG A 31 0.15 -6.49 -23.79
C ARG A 31 0.45 -4.99 -23.89
N ASN A 32 0.40 -4.25 -22.79
CA ASN A 32 0.63 -2.82 -22.78
C ASN A 32 2.12 -2.49 -22.96
N ASN A 33 2.37 -1.27 -23.44
CA ASN A 33 3.70 -0.67 -23.49
C ASN A 33 3.94 0.20 -22.24
N TYR A 34 5.18 0.65 -22.08
CA TYR A 34 5.52 1.66 -21.07
C TYR A 34 4.69 2.94 -21.23
N ALA A 35 4.34 3.58 -20.12
CA ALA A 35 3.53 4.79 -20.09
C ALA A 35 4.08 5.83 -19.11
N LEU A 36 3.84 7.12 -19.40
CA LEU A 36 4.08 8.30 -18.54
C LEU A 36 5.21 8.17 -17.51
N ASP A 37 4.90 7.68 -16.31
CA ASP A 37 5.80 7.65 -15.16
C ASP A 37 6.81 6.48 -15.17
N ASP A 38 6.69 5.55 -16.11
CA ASP A 38 7.57 4.39 -16.20
C ASP A 38 9.02 4.80 -16.56
N ASP A 39 9.18 5.95 -17.20
CA ASP A 39 10.45 6.58 -17.50
C ASP A 39 11.26 6.93 -16.24
N PHE A 40 10.61 7.12 -15.09
CA PHE A 40 11.32 7.37 -13.82
C PHE A 40 11.93 6.10 -13.23
N VAL A 41 11.39 4.93 -13.58
CA VAL A 41 11.66 3.66 -12.89
C VAL A 41 12.28 2.61 -13.79
N THR A 42 12.42 2.91 -15.08
CA THR A 42 13.02 2.03 -16.10
C THR A 42 14.08 2.80 -16.89
N THR A 43 14.60 2.18 -17.95
CA THR A 43 15.66 2.75 -18.79
C THR A 43 15.11 3.39 -20.07
N THR A 44 13.79 3.59 -20.13
CA THR A 44 13.07 4.00 -21.35
C THR A 44 13.14 5.50 -21.62
N ASN A 45 13.49 6.29 -20.62
CA ASN A 45 13.64 7.73 -20.75
C ASN A 45 14.77 8.07 -21.73
N PRO A 46 14.49 8.62 -22.93
CA PRO A 46 15.52 8.92 -23.91
C PRO A 46 16.42 10.09 -23.50
N GLN A 47 15.95 10.95 -22.59
CA GLN A 47 16.63 12.18 -22.16
C GLN A 47 17.45 11.99 -20.88
N ASN A 48 17.03 11.07 -20.00
CA ASN A 48 17.73 10.74 -18.76
C ASN A 48 17.56 9.24 -18.44
N PRO A 49 18.25 8.34 -19.16
CA PRO A 49 18.14 6.91 -18.93
C PRO A 49 18.64 6.57 -17.53
N ASN A 50 17.91 5.74 -16.80
CA ASN A 50 18.30 5.34 -15.44
C ASN A 50 19.49 4.35 -15.50
N LEU A 51 20.70 4.89 -15.64
CA LEU A 51 21.96 4.16 -15.80
C LEU A 51 22.25 3.16 -14.65
N LYS A 52 21.59 3.34 -13.49
CA LYS A 52 21.71 2.44 -12.34
C LYS A 52 21.01 1.11 -12.60
N ILE A 53 19.89 1.13 -13.33
CA ILE A 53 19.10 -0.05 -13.70
C ILE A 53 19.78 -0.83 -14.83
N GLU A 54 20.38 -0.13 -15.80
CA GLU A 54 21.07 -0.78 -16.92
C GLU A 54 22.24 -1.67 -16.50
N LYS A 55 22.86 -1.36 -15.36
CA LYS A 55 23.93 -2.17 -14.74
C LYS A 55 23.41 -3.48 -14.12
N GLY A 56 22.10 -3.71 -14.14
CA GLY A 56 21.46 -4.89 -13.60
C GLY A 56 21.78 -5.10 -12.12
N ILE A 57 22.08 -6.35 -11.74
CA ILE A 57 22.41 -6.72 -10.35
C ILE A 57 23.63 -5.93 -9.82
N ARG A 58 24.60 -5.61 -10.68
CA ARG A 58 25.79 -4.83 -10.29
C ARG A 58 25.45 -3.38 -9.94
N GLY A 59 24.29 -2.89 -10.36
CA GLY A 59 23.78 -1.56 -10.01
C GLY A 59 23.18 -1.46 -8.59
N ILE A 60 22.86 -2.59 -7.93
CA ILE A 60 22.16 -2.60 -6.64
C ILE A 60 22.88 -1.79 -5.54
N PRO A 61 24.21 -1.91 -5.34
CA PRO A 61 24.89 -1.09 -4.35
C PRO A 61 24.72 0.43 -4.58
N ASN A 62 24.73 0.86 -5.85
CA ASN A 62 24.51 2.26 -6.22
C ASN A 62 23.04 2.68 -6.01
N ILE A 63 22.08 1.80 -6.34
CA ILE A 63 20.65 2.01 -6.09
C ILE A 63 20.37 2.27 -4.60
N PHE A 64 21.01 1.53 -3.70
CA PHE A 64 20.83 1.74 -2.25
C PHE A 64 21.56 2.98 -1.71
N ALA A 65 22.50 3.53 -2.47
CA ALA A 65 23.27 4.72 -2.09
C ALA A 65 22.68 6.04 -2.63
N THR A 66 21.62 5.99 -3.44
CA THR A 66 21.08 7.15 -4.16
C THR A 66 19.56 7.26 -4.06
N HIS A 67 18.99 8.39 -4.49
CA HIS A 67 17.54 8.61 -4.52
C HIS A 67 16.85 7.80 -5.62
N TYR A 68 15.51 7.67 -5.53
CA TYR A 68 14.70 6.95 -6.50
C TYR A 68 14.79 7.53 -7.91
N PHE A 69 14.82 8.86 -7.99
CA PHE A 69 15.11 9.60 -9.22
C PHE A 69 15.89 10.86 -8.85
N GLU A 70 16.91 11.17 -9.63
CA GLU A 70 17.79 12.33 -9.45
C GLU A 70 17.82 13.11 -10.76
N SER A 71 17.55 14.40 -10.66
CA SER A 71 17.70 15.37 -11.75
C SER A 71 18.20 16.70 -11.18
N ASP A 72 18.75 17.56 -12.02
CA ASP A 72 19.24 18.88 -11.63
C ASP A 72 18.16 19.75 -10.96
N GLN A 73 16.89 19.43 -11.19
CA GLN A 73 15.75 20.18 -10.67
C GLN A 73 15.12 19.54 -9.42
N GLN A 74 15.21 18.21 -9.25
CA GLN A 74 14.43 17.48 -8.23
C GLN A 74 15.06 16.12 -7.88
N ASN A 75 15.07 15.80 -6.58
CA ASN A 75 15.35 14.46 -6.06
C ASN A 75 14.07 13.85 -5.48
N PHE A 76 13.61 12.74 -6.07
CA PHE A 76 12.43 12.03 -5.57
C PHE A 76 12.80 11.11 -4.41
N GLU A 77 11.79 10.63 -3.68
CA GLU A 77 11.91 9.83 -2.46
C GLU A 77 12.93 8.68 -2.51
N TYR A 78 13.29 8.08 -1.37
CA TYR A 78 14.15 6.89 -1.35
C TYR A 78 13.34 5.59 -1.45
N ARG A 79 13.49 4.84 -2.55
CA ARG A 79 12.76 3.58 -2.81
C ARG A 79 13.63 2.51 -3.49
N PRO A 80 14.76 2.11 -2.87
CA PRO A 80 15.76 1.25 -3.52
C PRO A 80 15.24 -0.16 -3.79
N MET A 81 14.27 -0.65 -3.01
CA MET A 81 13.74 -2.01 -3.21
C MET A 81 13.01 -2.12 -4.56
N VAL A 82 12.30 -1.06 -4.95
CA VAL A 82 11.58 -1.00 -6.24
C VAL A 82 12.58 -1.01 -7.39
N LEU A 83 13.57 -0.11 -7.37
CA LEU A 83 14.61 -0.04 -8.39
C LEU A 83 15.42 -1.33 -8.48
N ALA A 84 15.70 -1.99 -7.35
CA ALA A 84 16.38 -3.29 -7.35
C ALA A 84 15.57 -4.36 -8.10
N THR A 85 14.23 -4.36 -7.99
CA THR A 85 13.42 -5.28 -8.80
C THR A 85 13.53 -5.01 -10.30
N TYR A 86 13.53 -3.74 -10.70
CA TYR A 86 13.72 -3.35 -12.11
C TYR A 86 15.13 -3.66 -12.62
N ALA A 87 16.16 -3.49 -11.79
CA ALA A 87 17.53 -3.83 -12.16
C ALA A 87 17.72 -5.34 -12.33
N ILE A 88 17.14 -6.15 -11.45
CA ILE A 88 17.12 -7.61 -11.61
C ILE A 88 16.37 -8.00 -12.88
N GLU A 89 15.20 -7.40 -13.12
CA GLU A 89 14.42 -7.63 -14.33
C GLU A 89 15.21 -7.30 -15.61
N TYR A 90 15.84 -6.12 -15.65
CA TYR A 90 16.65 -5.68 -16.78
C TYR A 90 17.84 -6.61 -17.06
N GLN A 91 18.47 -7.16 -16.02
CA GLN A 91 19.58 -8.11 -16.18
C GLN A 91 19.20 -9.32 -17.05
N PHE A 92 17.98 -9.85 -16.87
CA PHE A 92 17.53 -11.07 -17.53
C PHE A 92 16.72 -10.81 -18.80
N PHE A 93 15.94 -9.74 -18.84
CA PHE A 93 14.94 -9.51 -19.89
C PHE A 93 15.12 -8.19 -20.64
N LYS A 94 16.11 -7.37 -20.25
CA LYS A 94 16.31 -6.01 -20.77
C LYS A 94 15.04 -5.17 -20.61
N SER A 95 14.89 -4.10 -21.37
CA SER A 95 13.68 -3.27 -21.35
C SER A 95 12.57 -3.95 -22.14
N ASN A 96 11.70 -4.67 -21.44
CA ASN A 96 10.54 -5.32 -22.02
C ASN A 96 9.29 -5.03 -21.17
N PRO A 97 8.37 -4.17 -21.65
CA PRO A 97 7.19 -3.77 -20.86
C PRO A 97 6.28 -4.95 -20.55
N HIS A 98 6.19 -5.94 -21.45
CA HIS A 98 5.35 -7.11 -21.26
C HIS A 98 5.82 -7.97 -20.07
N ILE A 99 7.14 -8.08 -19.89
CA ILE A 99 7.72 -8.73 -18.71
C ILE A 99 7.46 -7.91 -17.44
N SER A 100 7.59 -6.58 -17.53
CA SER A 100 7.30 -5.68 -16.40
C SER A 100 5.84 -5.83 -15.91
N HIS A 101 4.89 -5.85 -16.84
CA HIS A 101 3.47 -6.04 -16.54
C HIS A 101 3.19 -7.45 -16.00
N PHE A 102 3.80 -8.49 -16.59
CA PHE A 102 3.69 -9.85 -16.07
C PHE A 102 4.17 -9.95 -14.61
N ILE A 103 5.31 -9.33 -14.28
CA ILE A 103 5.85 -9.29 -12.92
C ILE A 103 4.90 -8.55 -11.98
N ASN A 104 4.29 -7.44 -12.40
CA ASN A 104 3.29 -6.75 -11.58
C ASN A 104 2.07 -7.63 -11.27
N VAL A 105 1.50 -8.30 -12.27
CA VAL A 105 0.36 -9.22 -12.07
C VAL A 105 0.76 -10.41 -11.17
N LEU A 106 2.00 -10.89 -11.29
CA LEU A 106 2.54 -11.94 -10.42
C LEU A 106 2.70 -11.45 -8.97
N LEU A 107 3.28 -10.26 -8.75
CA LEU A 107 3.42 -9.66 -7.42
C LEU A 107 2.04 -9.43 -6.77
N TYR A 108 1.07 -8.98 -7.55
CA TYR A 108 -0.31 -8.84 -7.10
C TYR A 108 -0.92 -10.19 -6.71
N SER A 109 -0.74 -11.22 -7.54
CA SER A 109 -1.20 -12.58 -7.25
C SER A 109 -0.60 -13.14 -5.96
N LEU A 110 0.71 -12.94 -5.73
CA LEU A 110 1.40 -13.34 -4.50
C LEU A 110 0.84 -12.61 -3.28
N THR A 111 0.56 -11.32 -3.43
CA THR A 111 -0.07 -10.48 -2.40
C THR A 111 -1.44 -11.03 -2.02
N CYS A 112 -2.30 -11.33 -2.99
CA CYS A 112 -3.64 -11.86 -2.75
C CYS A 112 -3.63 -13.26 -2.12
N VAL A 113 -2.69 -14.14 -2.54
CA VAL A 113 -2.51 -15.45 -1.91
C VAL A 113 -2.08 -15.30 -0.44
N LEU A 114 -1.15 -14.40 -0.15
CA LEU A 114 -0.71 -14.15 1.22
C LEU A 114 -1.82 -13.51 2.07
N LEU A 115 -2.58 -12.58 1.48
CA LEU A 115 -3.76 -11.99 2.11
C LEU A 115 -4.77 -13.08 2.50
N PHE A 116 -5.13 -13.98 1.60
CA PHE A 116 -6.01 -15.12 1.91
C PHE A 116 -5.48 -15.98 3.05
N VAL A 117 -4.16 -16.23 3.09
CA VAL A 117 -3.53 -17.00 4.17
C VAL A 117 -3.64 -16.28 5.52
N ILE A 118 -3.46 -14.95 5.54
CA ILE A 118 -3.62 -14.14 6.75
C ILE A 118 -5.08 -14.11 7.18
N LEU A 119 -6.02 -13.81 6.28
CA LEU A 119 -7.45 -13.80 6.58
C LEU A 119 -7.92 -15.16 7.11
N SER A 120 -7.45 -16.26 6.54
CA SER A 120 -7.73 -17.62 7.04
C SER A 120 -7.15 -17.90 8.43
N MET A 121 -6.07 -17.20 8.81
CA MET A 121 -5.51 -17.26 10.16
C MET A 121 -6.32 -16.42 11.15
N LEU A 122 -6.78 -15.24 10.75
CA LEU A 122 -7.54 -14.32 11.58
C LEU A 122 -8.99 -14.81 11.79
N LEU A 123 -9.61 -15.34 10.74
CA LEU A 123 -10.99 -15.80 10.70
C LEU A 123 -11.10 -17.31 10.86
N SER A 124 -10.23 -17.93 11.66
CA SER A 124 -10.17 -19.40 11.78
C SER A 124 -11.42 -20.04 12.38
N SER A 125 -12.28 -19.25 13.02
CA SER A 125 -13.60 -19.67 13.52
C SER A 125 -14.68 -19.69 12.44
N TYR A 126 -14.44 -19.07 11.28
CA TYR A 126 -15.37 -19.02 10.16
C TYR A 126 -15.04 -20.09 9.12
N HIS A 127 -16.03 -20.40 8.27
CA HIS A 127 -15.80 -21.29 7.14
C HIS A 127 -14.81 -20.66 6.16
N ILE A 128 -13.94 -21.48 5.52
CA ILE A 128 -12.85 -21.03 4.63
C ILE A 128 -13.35 -20.22 3.42
N ILE A 129 -14.63 -20.34 3.07
CA ILE A 129 -15.27 -19.55 2.00
C ILE A 129 -15.30 -18.07 2.38
N PHE A 130 -15.46 -17.72 3.65
CA PHE A 130 -15.55 -16.32 4.07
C PHE A 130 -14.26 -15.50 3.78
N PRO A 131 -13.05 -15.93 4.21
CA PRO A 131 -11.81 -15.25 3.81
C PRO A 131 -11.53 -15.34 2.29
N LEU A 132 -12.03 -16.37 1.61
CA LEU A 132 -11.93 -16.48 0.15
C LEU A 132 -12.77 -15.41 -0.56
N LEU A 133 -14.01 -15.19 -0.11
CA LEU A 133 -14.89 -14.14 -0.65
C LEU A 133 -14.29 -12.75 -0.45
N ILE A 134 -13.77 -12.45 0.75
CA ILE A 134 -13.07 -11.17 1.02
C ILE A 134 -11.90 -11.00 0.06
N THR A 135 -11.11 -12.06 -0.16
CA THR A 135 -9.97 -12.03 -1.09
C THR A 135 -10.43 -11.81 -2.54
N PHE A 136 -11.52 -12.44 -2.98
CA PHE A 136 -12.06 -12.25 -4.33
C PHE A 136 -12.68 -10.88 -4.54
N LEU A 137 -13.37 -10.33 -3.53
CA LEU A 137 -13.87 -8.95 -3.53
C LEU A 137 -12.69 -7.96 -3.66
N PHE A 138 -11.63 -8.18 -2.89
CA PHE A 138 -10.40 -7.39 -3.01
C PHE A 138 -9.81 -7.52 -4.43
N ILE A 139 -9.64 -8.73 -4.96
CA ILE A 139 -9.08 -8.93 -6.32
C ILE A 139 -9.89 -8.21 -7.40
N ALA A 140 -11.23 -8.31 -7.31
CA ALA A 140 -12.14 -7.77 -8.30
C ALA A 140 -12.35 -6.25 -8.18
N HIS A 141 -11.88 -5.61 -7.12
CA HIS A 141 -12.15 -4.20 -6.87
C HIS A 141 -11.46 -3.30 -7.93
N PRO A 142 -12.20 -2.50 -8.72
CA PRO A 142 -11.63 -1.75 -9.85
C PRO A 142 -10.57 -0.69 -9.50
N ILE A 143 -10.55 -0.18 -8.26
CA ILE A 143 -9.53 0.75 -7.76
C ILE A 143 -8.10 0.16 -7.79
N HIS A 144 -7.97 -1.17 -7.93
CA HIS A 144 -6.68 -1.84 -8.08
C HIS A 144 -6.10 -1.70 -9.49
N THR A 145 -6.88 -1.25 -10.47
CA THR A 145 -6.42 -1.05 -11.85
C THR A 145 -5.19 -0.16 -11.91
N GLU A 146 -5.20 0.99 -11.22
CA GLU A 146 -4.04 1.89 -11.19
C GLU A 146 -2.82 1.22 -10.55
N VAL A 147 -2.98 0.41 -9.50
CA VAL A 147 -1.85 -0.21 -8.79
C VAL A 147 -1.24 -1.38 -9.56
N VAL A 148 -2.08 -2.18 -10.23
CA VAL A 148 -1.62 -3.36 -10.96
C VAL A 148 -1.07 -2.99 -12.34
N ASN A 149 -1.76 -2.11 -13.06
CA ASN A 149 -1.44 -1.83 -14.46
C ASN A 149 -0.36 -0.75 -14.63
N ASN A 150 -0.21 0.19 -13.67
CA ASN A 150 0.85 1.19 -13.73
C ASN A 150 2.17 0.59 -13.19
N LEU A 151 3.23 0.54 -14.01
CA LEU A 151 4.48 -0.08 -13.61
C LEU A 151 5.16 0.73 -12.49
N LYS A 152 5.07 2.06 -12.53
CA LYS A 152 5.51 2.92 -11.41
C LYS A 152 4.87 2.54 -10.06
N SER A 153 3.61 2.07 -10.07
CA SER A 153 2.89 1.63 -8.86
C SER A 153 3.36 0.29 -8.28
N ARG A 154 4.40 -0.34 -8.87
CA ARG A 154 5.10 -1.48 -8.25
C ARG A 154 5.59 -1.15 -6.84
N ASP A 155 5.83 0.13 -6.55
CA ASP A 155 6.12 0.64 -5.22
C ASP A 155 5.04 0.31 -4.18
N GLU A 156 3.75 0.53 -4.48
CA GLU A 156 2.60 0.19 -3.63
C GLU A 156 2.44 -1.32 -3.51
N LEU A 157 2.60 -2.07 -4.61
CA LEU A 157 2.50 -3.54 -4.60
C LEU A 157 3.53 -4.15 -3.65
N LEU A 158 4.79 -3.73 -3.75
CA LEU A 158 5.87 -4.23 -2.91
C LEU A 158 5.73 -3.76 -1.45
N ALA A 159 5.38 -2.49 -1.24
CA ALA A 159 5.15 -1.96 0.11
C ALA A 159 4.04 -2.72 0.82
N PHE A 160 2.93 -3.00 0.13
CA PHE A 160 1.83 -3.77 0.71
C PHE A 160 2.20 -5.24 0.90
N LEU A 161 2.79 -5.91 -0.10
CA LEU A 161 3.23 -7.31 -0.02
C LEU A 161 4.19 -7.55 1.15
N PHE A 162 5.21 -6.71 1.29
CA PHE A 162 6.18 -6.83 2.38
C PHE A 162 5.58 -6.40 3.73
N GLY A 163 4.68 -5.41 3.74
CA GLY A 163 3.94 -5.03 4.94
C GLY A 163 3.06 -6.16 5.48
N ILE A 164 2.26 -6.81 4.63
CA ILE A 164 1.44 -7.97 5.05
C ILE A 164 2.31 -9.20 5.35
N SER A 165 3.48 -9.34 4.72
CA SER A 165 4.48 -10.37 5.08
C SER A 165 5.01 -10.14 6.49
N SER A 166 5.32 -8.89 6.84
CA SER A 166 5.71 -8.52 8.21
C SER A 166 4.61 -8.87 9.20
N LEU A 167 3.36 -8.48 8.92
CA LEU A 167 2.18 -8.85 9.73
C LEU A 167 2.06 -10.37 9.91
N TYR A 168 2.18 -11.14 8.84
CA TYR A 168 2.13 -12.61 8.88
C TYR A 168 3.18 -13.18 9.85
N PHE A 169 4.42 -12.71 9.77
CA PHE A 169 5.49 -13.19 10.64
C PHE A 169 5.35 -12.71 12.09
N PHE A 170 4.82 -11.52 12.34
CA PHE A 170 4.43 -11.10 13.69
C PHE A 170 3.36 -12.03 14.27
N LEU A 171 2.31 -12.37 13.51
CA LEU A 171 1.29 -13.33 13.95
C LEU A 171 1.90 -14.71 14.23
N LYS A 172 2.87 -15.16 13.42
CA LYS A 172 3.63 -16.41 13.69
C LYS A 172 4.49 -16.31 14.95
N LYS A 173 5.13 -15.18 15.21
CA LYS A 173 5.89 -14.94 16.44
C LYS A 173 4.97 -15.00 17.66
N VAL A 174 3.79 -14.39 17.58
CA VAL A 174 2.78 -14.46 18.65
C VAL A 174 2.31 -15.89 18.88
N LYS A 175 2.00 -16.64 17.81
CA LYS A 175 1.47 -18.01 17.91
C LYS A 175 2.50 -19.04 18.38
N PHE A 176 3.75 -18.93 17.92
CA PHE A 176 4.75 -19.99 18.11
C PHE A 176 5.97 -19.58 18.95
N GLY A 177 6.10 -18.31 19.33
CA GLY A 177 7.18 -17.81 20.18
C GLY A 177 8.59 -17.78 19.57
N LYS A 178 8.84 -18.36 18.39
CA LYS A 178 10.19 -18.51 17.81
C LYS A 178 10.79 -17.19 17.33
N SER A 179 12.04 -16.90 17.69
CA SER A 179 12.74 -15.65 17.33
C SER A 179 12.98 -15.47 15.82
N LYS A 180 13.10 -16.57 15.06
CA LYS A 180 13.19 -16.52 13.59
C LYS A 180 12.02 -15.76 12.94
N TYR A 181 10.82 -15.84 13.53
CA TYR A 181 9.67 -15.13 13.00
C TYR A 181 9.74 -13.64 13.28
N LEU A 182 10.32 -13.23 14.41
CA LEU A 182 10.55 -11.82 14.68
C LEU A 182 11.60 -11.25 13.71
N PHE A 183 12.70 -11.96 13.48
CA PHE A 183 13.70 -11.56 12.50
C PHE A 183 13.10 -11.36 11.10
N LEU A 184 12.32 -12.32 10.62
CA LEU A 184 11.63 -12.21 9.33
C LEU A 184 10.63 -11.05 9.30
N ALA A 185 9.88 -10.83 10.39
CA ALA A 185 8.93 -9.72 10.47
C ALA A 185 9.63 -8.35 10.36
N ILE A 186 10.79 -8.20 11.02
CA ILE A 186 11.63 -6.99 10.96
C ILE A 186 12.18 -6.81 9.54
N LEU A 187 12.74 -7.86 8.95
CA LEU A 187 13.29 -7.84 7.60
C LEU A 187 12.23 -7.37 6.58
N PHE A 188 11.05 -7.99 6.58
CA PHE A 188 9.97 -7.62 5.66
C PHE A 188 9.44 -6.21 5.93
N PHE A 189 9.39 -5.74 7.19
CA PHE A 189 8.97 -4.37 7.46
C PHE A 189 9.97 -3.34 6.89
N LEU A 190 11.28 -3.60 7.02
CA LEU A 190 12.31 -2.75 6.41
C LEU A 190 12.22 -2.75 4.88
N MET A 191 12.01 -3.92 4.26
CA MET A 191 11.80 -4.01 2.80
C MET A 191 10.55 -3.24 2.35
N ALA A 192 9.48 -3.23 3.17
CA ALA A 192 8.29 -2.44 2.90
C ALA A 192 8.59 -0.93 2.93
N LEU A 193 9.30 -0.45 3.96
CA LEU A 193 9.72 0.95 4.07
C LEU A 193 10.65 1.38 2.92
N PHE A 194 11.55 0.50 2.49
CA PHE A 194 12.40 0.69 1.31
C PHE A 194 11.68 0.57 -0.03
N SER A 195 10.42 0.13 -0.04
CA SER A 195 9.57 0.12 -1.23
C SER A 195 8.78 1.41 -1.34
N LYS A 196 8.10 1.81 -0.25
CA LYS A 196 7.36 3.07 -0.18
C LYS A 196 7.10 3.51 1.25
N LYS A 197 7.07 4.83 1.48
CA LYS A 197 6.75 5.41 2.79
C LYS A 197 5.34 5.08 3.30
N SER A 198 4.40 4.70 2.42
CA SER A 198 3.04 4.26 2.79
C SER A 198 3.05 3.01 3.68
N ALA A 199 4.15 2.23 3.68
CA ALA A 199 4.34 1.10 4.60
C ALA A 199 4.31 1.50 6.10
N ILE A 200 4.43 2.80 6.43
CA ILE A 200 4.26 3.31 7.80
C ILE A 200 2.93 2.90 8.43
N LEU A 201 1.88 2.68 7.63
CA LEU A 201 0.57 2.22 8.09
C LEU A 201 0.69 0.92 8.92
N PHE A 202 1.63 0.04 8.58
CA PHE A 202 1.82 -1.23 9.29
C PHE A 202 2.30 -1.07 10.74
N ILE A 203 2.85 0.09 11.14
CA ILE A 203 3.16 0.39 12.54
C ILE A 203 1.89 0.31 13.41
N ALA A 204 0.76 0.79 12.89
CA ALA A 204 -0.53 0.71 13.58
C ALA A 204 -1.22 -0.63 13.34
N ILE A 205 -1.19 -1.14 12.10
CA ILE A 205 -1.97 -2.33 11.70
C ILE A 205 -1.49 -3.60 12.40
N ILE A 206 -0.18 -3.76 12.57
CA ILE A 206 0.40 -4.94 13.25
C ILE A 206 -0.14 -5.09 14.69
N PRO A 207 0.03 -4.11 15.60
CA PRO A 207 -0.46 -4.22 16.96
C PRO A 207 -1.98 -4.25 17.05
N ILE A 208 -2.70 -3.51 16.18
CA ILE A 208 -4.18 -3.55 16.14
C ILE A 208 -4.65 -4.96 15.77
N THR A 209 -4.06 -5.58 14.75
CA THR A 209 -4.41 -6.96 14.35
C THR A 209 -4.11 -7.96 15.46
N ILE A 210 -2.97 -7.82 16.14
CA ILE A 210 -2.64 -8.68 17.29
C ILE A 210 -3.67 -8.48 18.42
N TYR A 211 -4.07 -7.24 18.72
CA TYR A 211 -5.04 -6.95 19.78
C TYR A 211 -6.43 -7.56 19.49
N PHE A 212 -6.94 -7.41 18.26
CA PHE A 212 -8.28 -7.89 17.89
C PHE A 212 -8.37 -9.41 17.78
N PHE A 213 -7.34 -10.08 17.24
CA PHE A 213 -7.42 -11.50 16.90
C PHE A 213 -6.63 -12.42 17.84
N THR A 214 -6.11 -11.89 18.96
CA THR A 214 -5.42 -12.70 19.97
C THR A 214 -5.84 -12.30 21.38
N GLU A 215 -5.61 -13.19 22.36
CA GLU A 215 -5.84 -12.91 23.79
C GLU A 215 -4.66 -12.21 24.46
N MET A 216 -3.85 -11.49 23.69
CA MET A 216 -2.67 -10.81 24.21
C MET A 216 -3.05 -9.61 25.09
N LYS A 217 -2.48 -9.54 26.29
CA LYS A 217 -2.60 -8.37 27.18
C LYS A 217 -2.05 -7.11 26.52
N LEU A 218 -2.72 -5.98 26.74
CA LEU A 218 -2.38 -4.69 26.11
C LEU A 218 -0.91 -4.28 26.29
N LYS A 219 -0.33 -4.50 27.48
CA LYS A 219 1.10 -4.22 27.75
C LYS A 219 2.04 -4.93 26.76
N LYS A 220 1.73 -6.17 26.36
CA LYS A 220 2.53 -6.92 25.37
C LYS A 220 2.25 -6.44 23.95
N VAL A 221 1.02 -5.99 23.64
CA VAL A 221 0.71 -5.37 22.36
C VAL A 221 1.53 -4.09 22.16
N THR A 222 1.71 -3.28 23.20
CA THR A 222 2.57 -2.08 23.17
C THR A 222 4.00 -2.43 22.76
N PHE A 223 4.55 -3.56 23.24
CA PHE A 223 5.87 -4.02 22.80
C PHE A 223 5.91 -4.32 21.29
N TYR A 224 4.87 -4.95 20.74
CA TYR A 224 4.76 -5.19 19.29
C TYR A 224 4.50 -3.92 18.46
N PHE A 225 4.00 -2.84 19.07
CA PHE A 225 3.96 -1.51 18.46
C PHE A 225 5.34 -0.85 18.44
N LEU A 226 6.10 -0.95 19.53
CA LEU A 226 7.40 -0.30 19.66
C LEU A 226 8.42 -0.79 18.64
N ILE A 227 8.38 -2.07 18.25
CA ILE A 227 9.33 -2.63 17.28
C ILE A 227 9.24 -1.93 15.91
N PRO A 228 8.10 -1.97 15.17
CA PRO A 228 7.99 -1.26 13.90
C PRO A 228 8.12 0.26 14.04
N PHE A 229 7.72 0.83 15.18
CA PHE A 229 7.92 2.25 15.45
C PHE A 229 9.41 2.64 15.53
N VAL A 230 10.21 1.91 16.31
CA VAL A 230 11.67 2.13 16.41
C VAL A 230 12.36 1.91 15.06
N LEU A 231 11.94 0.90 14.30
CA LEU A 231 12.47 0.68 12.94
C LEU A 231 12.15 1.84 12.01
N PHE A 232 10.96 2.42 12.09
CA PHE A 232 10.59 3.59 11.29
C PHE A 232 11.39 4.84 11.71
N VAL A 233 11.56 5.09 13.01
CA VAL A 233 12.41 6.18 13.50
C VAL A 233 13.85 5.98 13.04
N GLY A 234 14.39 4.76 13.16
CA GLY A 234 15.70 4.39 12.66
C GLY A 234 15.84 4.60 11.15
N TYR A 235 14.82 4.23 10.37
CA TYR A 235 14.75 4.51 8.94
C TYR A 235 14.80 6.01 8.64
N LYS A 236 14.03 6.84 9.36
CA LYS A 236 14.04 8.30 9.19
C LYS A 236 15.40 8.91 9.54
N ILE A 237 16.05 8.44 10.61
CA ILE A 237 17.40 8.86 10.98
C ILE A 237 18.40 8.46 9.90
N PHE A 238 18.37 7.20 9.45
CA PHE A 238 19.22 6.70 8.37
C PHE A 238 19.06 7.55 7.09
N MET A 239 17.82 7.83 6.68
CA MET A 239 17.53 8.72 5.55
C MET A 239 18.10 10.11 5.73
N ARG A 240 17.95 10.69 6.92
CA ARG A 240 18.49 12.01 7.22
C ARG A 240 20.01 12.01 7.15
N LEU A 241 20.69 11.00 7.68
CA LEU A 241 22.15 10.90 7.69
C LEU A 241 22.72 10.68 6.28
N MET A 242 22.09 9.82 5.48
CA MET A 242 22.56 9.50 4.13
C MET A 242 22.35 10.64 3.13
N PHE A 243 21.23 11.37 3.25
CA PHE A 243 20.78 12.27 2.18
C PHE A 243 20.67 13.74 2.61
N HIS A 244 21.18 14.12 3.79
CA HIS A 244 21.08 15.48 4.35
C HIS A 244 21.46 16.58 3.35
N HIS A 245 22.48 16.34 2.53
CA HIS A 245 23.08 17.33 1.62
C HIS A 245 22.53 17.29 0.19
N THR A 246 21.52 16.44 -0.06
CA THR A 246 21.02 16.17 -1.42
C THR A 246 19.53 16.49 -1.57
N VAL A 247 18.92 17.22 -0.63
CA VAL A 247 17.49 17.54 -0.73
C VAL A 247 17.30 18.75 -1.64
N VAL A 248 17.06 18.51 -2.93
CA VAL A 248 16.50 19.51 -3.84
C VAL A 248 14.98 19.49 -3.65
N LEU A 249 14.43 20.53 -3.03
CA LEU A 249 12.99 20.64 -2.82
C LEU A 249 12.30 20.89 -4.16
N ARG A 250 11.51 19.90 -4.60
CA ARG A 250 10.60 20.04 -5.74
C ARG A 250 9.59 21.15 -5.43
N GLU A 251 9.54 22.17 -6.29
CA GLU A 251 8.39 23.05 -6.37
C GLU A 251 7.22 22.27 -6.97
N PHE A 252 6.16 22.07 -6.18
CA PHE A 252 4.94 21.43 -6.65
C PHE A 252 4.14 22.42 -7.49
N ALA A 253 3.71 22.02 -8.68
CA ALA A 253 2.95 22.91 -9.52
C ALA A 253 1.51 23.06 -8.99
N PHE A 254 0.95 24.26 -9.12
CA PHE A 254 -0.41 24.57 -8.66
C PHE A 254 -1.47 23.61 -9.25
N PHE A 255 -1.29 23.19 -10.52
CA PHE A 255 -2.21 22.27 -11.16
C PHE A 255 -2.19 20.86 -10.56
N GLU A 256 -1.13 20.47 -9.84
CA GLU A 256 -1.01 19.14 -9.23
C GLU A 256 -1.88 19.04 -7.98
N ASN A 257 -1.78 20.05 -7.11
CA ASN A 257 -2.64 20.21 -5.95
C ASN A 257 -2.51 21.64 -5.39
N PRO A 258 -3.54 22.50 -5.53
CA PRO A 258 -3.54 23.85 -4.98
C PRO A 258 -3.29 23.92 -3.47
N LEU A 259 -3.57 22.85 -2.72
CA LEU A 259 -3.40 22.81 -1.26
C LEU A 259 -1.94 22.89 -0.80
N PHE A 260 -0.96 22.68 -1.70
CA PHE A 260 0.45 22.96 -1.39
C PHE A 260 0.70 24.45 -1.12
N TYR A 261 -0.16 25.34 -1.63
CA TYR A 261 -0.07 26.79 -1.46
C TYR A 261 -1.01 27.33 -0.38
N GLU A 262 -1.73 26.47 0.34
CA GLU A 262 -2.59 26.87 1.47
C GLU A 262 -1.83 26.67 2.79
N PRO A 263 -1.33 27.74 3.43
CA PRO A 263 -0.56 27.62 4.67
C PRO A 263 -1.45 27.29 5.89
N ASP A 264 -2.75 27.61 5.84
CA ASP A 264 -3.65 27.37 6.96
C ASP A 264 -4.11 25.91 7.00
N PHE A 265 -3.65 25.20 8.03
CA PHE A 265 -3.99 23.81 8.27
C PHE A 265 -5.50 23.59 8.50
N LEU A 266 -6.19 24.55 9.14
CA LEU A 266 -7.62 24.42 9.44
C LEU A 266 -8.48 24.51 8.18
N LYS A 267 -8.04 25.29 7.18
CA LYS A 267 -8.71 25.38 5.87
C LYS A 267 -8.61 24.08 5.06
N ARG A 268 -7.76 23.14 5.46
CA ARG A 268 -7.67 21.80 4.84
C ARG A 268 -8.68 20.81 5.40
N ILE A 269 -9.33 21.09 6.53
CA ILE A 269 -10.31 20.18 7.15
C ILE A 269 -11.50 19.87 6.23
N PRO A 270 -12.18 20.86 5.60
CA PRO A 270 -13.24 20.57 4.65
C PRO A 270 -12.78 19.66 3.51
N MET A 271 -11.61 19.96 2.95
CA MET A 271 -11.00 19.16 1.89
C MET A 271 -10.69 17.74 2.34
N ALA A 272 -10.32 17.54 3.60
CA ALA A 272 -10.07 16.22 4.16
C ALA A 272 -11.32 15.35 4.18
N PHE A 273 -12.43 15.90 4.67
CA PHE A 273 -13.71 15.21 4.64
C PHE A 273 -14.25 15.04 3.22
N TYR A 274 -14.09 16.04 2.34
CA TYR A 274 -14.45 15.90 0.93
C TYR A 274 -13.70 14.76 0.27
N THR A 275 -12.37 14.72 0.45
CA THR A 275 -11.48 13.69 -0.10
C THR A 275 -11.85 12.30 0.44
N ALA A 276 -12.09 12.18 1.75
CA ALA A 276 -12.53 10.91 2.35
C ALA A 276 -13.88 10.43 1.80
N GLY A 277 -14.84 11.36 1.60
CA GLY A 277 -16.13 11.07 1.00
C GLY A 277 -16.03 10.66 -0.47
N TYR A 278 -15.13 11.29 -1.22
CA TYR A 278 -14.86 10.92 -2.61
C TYR A 278 -14.20 9.54 -2.71
N TYR A 279 -13.26 9.22 -1.82
CA TYR A 279 -12.69 7.88 -1.73
C TYR A 279 -13.73 6.82 -1.37
N LEU A 280 -14.64 7.12 -0.43
CA LEU A 280 -15.77 6.23 -0.15
C LEU A 280 -16.66 6.02 -1.38
N LYS A 281 -16.94 7.10 -2.14
CA LYS A 281 -17.63 6.99 -3.42
C LYS A 281 -16.89 6.05 -4.36
N LEU A 282 -15.57 6.17 -4.52
CA LEU A 282 -14.80 5.27 -5.39
C LEU A 282 -14.78 3.81 -4.89
N LEU A 283 -14.83 3.57 -3.58
CA LEU A 283 -14.91 2.22 -3.03
C LEU A 283 -16.29 1.58 -3.26
N VAL A 284 -17.36 2.34 -3.10
CA VAL A 284 -18.73 1.85 -3.30
C VAL A 284 -19.10 1.78 -4.79
N PHE A 285 -18.72 2.79 -5.56
CA PHE A 285 -19.01 2.95 -6.98
C PHE A 285 -17.79 3.53 -7.72
N PRO A 286 -16.87 2.66 -8.19
CA PRO A 286 -15.58 3.04 -8.79
C PRO A 286 -15.75 3.57 -10.22
N HIS A 287 -16.49 4.67 -10.38
CA HIS A 287 -16.69 5.32 -11.67
C HIS A 287 -16.98 6.84 -11.53
N PRO A 288 -16.40 7.69 -12.40
CA PRO A 288 -15.32 7.38 -13.34
C PRO A 288 -13.95 7.25 -12.66
N LEU A 289 -13.17 6.29 -13.15
CA LEU A 289 -11.75 6.15 -12.84
C LEU A 289 -10.93 7.09 -13.74
N SER A 290 -9.82 7.61 -13.23
CA SER A 290 -8.96 8.57 -13.96
C SER A 290 -7.50 8.31 -13.65
N CYS A 291 -6.65 8.40 -14.68
CA CYS A 291 -5.20 8.34 -14.49
C CYS A 291 -4.64 9.52 -13.69
N TYR A 292 -5.39 10.64 -13.59
CA TYR A 292 -4.98 11.82 -12.85
C TYR A 292 -6.16 12.66 -12.35
N TYR A 293 -6.09 13.11 -11.08
CA TYR A 293 -7.09 13.98 -10.46
C TYR A 293 -6.45 15.31 -10.01
N GLY A 294 -6.03 16.10 -10.99
CA GLY A 294 -5.43 17.42 -10.76
C GLY A 294 -6.45 18.56 -10.60
N PHE A 295 -5.94 19.79 -10.73
CA PHE A 295 -6.73 21.01 -10.65
C PHE A 295 -7.93 21.00 -11.60
N LYS A 296 -9.07 21.52 -11.13
CA LYS A 296 -10.40 21.50 -11.76
C LYS A 296 -11.02 20.12 -12.02
N THR A 297 -10.31 19.01 -11.78
CA THR A 297 -10.91 17.67 -11.78
C THR A 297 -11.71 17.44 -10.49
N ILE A 298 -11.16 17.91 -9.37
CA ILE A 298 -11.77 17.89 -8.05
C ILE A 298 -11.96 19.35 -7.59
N PRO A 299 -13.15 19.75 -7.13
CA PRO A 299 -13.36 21.10 -6.60
C PRO A 299 -12.56 21.31 -5.31
N LEU A 300 -12.10 22.53 -5.09
CA LEU A 300 -11.57 22.96 -3.79
C LEU A 300 -12.75 23.19 -2.85
N ALA A 301 -13.24 22.10 -2.27
CA ALA A 301 -14.36 22.10 -1.35
C ALA A 301 -14.04 22.79 -0.02
N ASP A 302 -14.98 23.58 0.44
CA ASP A 302 -15.01 24.21 1.76
C ASP A 302 -16.27 23.78 2.53
N TRP A 303 -16.55 24.41 3.67
CA TRP A 303 -17.73 24.11 4.49
C TRP A 303 -19.08 24.45 3.84
N THR A 304 -19.12 25.14 2.69
CA THR A 304 -20.36 25.41 1.95
C THR A 304 -20.87 24.17 1.21
N PHE A 305 -19.99 23.19 0.96
CA PHE A 305 -20.34 21.96 0.25
C PHE A 305 -21.07 20.99 1.16
N ILE A 306 -22.33 20.65 0.84
CA ILE A 306 -23.11 19.69 1.61
C ILE A 306 -22.45 18.30 1.69
N THR A 307 -21.70 17.92 0.65
CA THR A 307 -20.95 16.64 0.61
C THR A 307 -19.88 16.57 1.69
N VAL A 308 -19.30 17.70 2.11
CA VAL A 308 -18.34 17.77 3.23
C VAL A 308 -19.03 17.38 4.52
N TRP A 309 -20.20 17.95 4.81
CA TRP A 309 -20.96 17.65 6.02
C TRP A 309 -21.47 16.21 6.06
N ILE A 310 -21.99 15.70 4.94
CA ILE A 310 -22.41 14.30 4.83
C ILE A 310 -21.23 13.37 5.10
N SER A 311 -20.09 13.63 4.46
CA SER A 311 -18.88 12.85 4.66
C SER A 311 -18.36 12.95 6.10
N ALA A 312 -18.34 14.15 6.68
CA ALA A 312 -17.90 14.37 8.05
C ALA A 312 -18.79 13.60 9.04
N LEU A 313 -20.11 13.73 8.92
CA LEU A 313 -21.07 12.99 9.74
C LEU A 313 -20.84 11.49 9.63
N PHE A 314 -20.77 10.94 8.41
CA PHE A 314 -20.54 9.52 8.18
C PHE A 314 -19.22 9.03 8.81
N HIS A 315 -18.09 9.70 8.51
CA HIS A 315 -16.77 9.29 8.98
C HIS A 315 -16.62 9.41 10.51
N LEU A 316 -17.21 10.46 11.11
CA LEU A 316 -17.26 10.61 12.56
C LEU A 316 -18.14 9.53 13.20
N SER A 317 -19.31 9.23 12.62
CA SER A 317 -20.20 8.17 13.14
C SER A 317 -19.54 6.80 13.13
N ILE A 318 -18.92 6.39 12.01
CA ILE A 318 -18.22 5.10 11.94
C ILE A 318 -16.98 5.09 12.85
N GLY A 319 -16.28 6.22 13.00
CA GLY A 319 -15.14 6.37 13.90
C GLY A 319 -15.55 6.19 15.36
N ILE A 320 -16.63 6.85 15.79
CA ILE A 320 -17.21 6.69 17.13
C ILE A 320 -17.65 5.24 17.34
N PHE A 321 -18.36 4.65 16.39
CA PHE A 321 -18.76 3.24 16.45
C PHE A 321 -17.55 2.32 16.64
N ALA A 322 -16.48 2.53 15.85
CA ALA A 322 -15.27 1.73 15.94
C ALA A 322 -14.61 1.84 17.31
N LEU A 323 -14.54 3.04 17.91
CA LEU A 323 -14.02 3.26 19.25
C LEU A 323 -14.88 2.58 20.33
N LEU A 324 -16.20 2.71 20.26
CA LEU A 324 -17.14 2.10 21.20
C LEU A 324 -17.07 0.56 21.17
N LYS A 325 -16.81 -0.02 19.98
CA LYS A 325 -16.69 -1.47 19.79
C LYS A 325 -15.25 -2.00 19.84
N PHE A 326 -14.26 -1.12 20.05
CA PHE A 326 -12.84 -1.47 20.09
C PHE A 326 -12.53 -2.49 21.20
N SER A 327 -12.97 -2.21 22.42
CA SER A 327 -12.76 -3.08 23.59
C SER A 327 -13.48 -4.42 23.49
N LYS A 328 -14.51 -4.51 22.62
CA LYS A 328 -15.27 -5.73 22.33
C LYS A 328 -14.65 -6.56 21.21
N LYS A 329 -13.53 -6.11 20.62
CA LYS A 329 -12.82 -6.78 19.52
C LYS A 329 -13.76 -7.14 18.35
N SER A 330 -14.73 -6.28 18.03
CA SER A 330 -15.65 -6.52 16.93
C SER A 330 -14.92 -6.50 15.59
N ILE A 331 -15.16 -7.48 14.72
CA ILE A 331 -14.57 -7.54 13.38
C ILE A 331 -14.92 -6.27 12.59
N LEU A 332 -16.16 -5.77 12.68
CA LEU A 332 -16.56 -4.55 11.98
C LEU A 332 -15.77 -3.32 12.47
N SER A 333 -15.52 -3.21 13.78
CA SER A 333 -14.66 -2.16 14.34
C SER A 333 -13.24 -2.24 13.77
N TYR A 334 -12.66 -3.44 13.68
CA TYR A 334 -11.36 -3.66 13.06
C TYR A 334 -11.32 -3.19 11.59
N CYS A 335 -12.33 -3.53 10.79
CA CYS A 335 -12.40 -3.16 9.38
C CYS A 335 -12.50 -1.64 9.19
N ILE A 336 -13.35 -0.97 9.98
CA ILE A 336 -13.47 0.49 10.00
C ILE A 336 -12.14 1.15 10.40
N ILE A 337 -11.42 0.59 11.37
CA ILE A 337 -10.12 1.14 11.79
C ILE A 337 -9.08 1.02 10.68
N ILE A 338 -9.01 -0.12 9.98
CA ILE A 338 -8.13 -0.28 8.80
C ILE A 338 -8.48 0.76 7.74
N TYR A 339 -9.77 0.91 7.43
CA TYR A 339 -10.27 1.89 6.47
C TYR A 339 -9.85 3.33 6.84
N LEU A 340 -10.09 3.75 8.09
CA LEU A 340 -9.76 5.11 8.55
C LEU A 340 -8.24 5.35 8.60
N ILE A 341 -7.46 4.38 9.07
CA ILE A 341 -5.99 4.45 9.08
C ILE A 341 -5.44 4.58 7.66
N GLY A 342 -6.02 3.85 6.70
CA GLY A 342 -5.63 3.89 5.29
C GLY A 342 -5.90 5.23 4.63
N ILE A 343 -7.09 5.82 4.84
CA ILE A 343 -7.47 7.10 4.22
C ILE A 343 -6.70 8.29 4.81
N PHE A 344 -6.39 8.26 6.11
CA PHE A 344 -5.91 9.45 6.81
C PHE A 344 -4.69 10.13 6.15
N PRO A 345 -3.59 9.43 5.77
CA PRO A 345 -2.43 10.07 5.14
C PRO A 345 -2.72 10.66 3.77
N PHE A 346 -3.76 10.19 3.08
CA PHE A 346 -4.11 10.59 1.72
C PHE A 346 -5.32 11.52 1.65
N SER A 347 -5.82 11.97 2.80
CA SER A 347 -6.95 12.90 2.91
C SER A 347 -6.58 14.35 2.57
N ASN A 348 -5.31 14.68 2.30
CA ASN A 348 -4.79 16.06 2.19
C ASN A 348 -4.80 16.88 3.50
N PHE A 349 -5.20 16.28 4.64
CA PHE A 349 -5.18 16.98 5.93
C PHE A 349 -3.74 17.25 6.40
N TYR A 350 -2.99 16.19 6.71
CA TYR A 350 -1.63 16.30 7.25
C TYR A 350 -0.63 16.83 6.22
N THR A 351 -0.62 16.23 5.03
CA THR A 351 0.22 16.66 3.91
C THR A 351 -0.59 16.51 2.63
N PRO A 352 -0.66 17.55 1.77
CA PRO A 352 -1.27 17.43 0.46
C PRO A 352 -0.57 16.36 -0.36
N VAL A 353 -1.34 15.63 -1.16
CA VAL A 353 -0.82 14.59 -2.06
C VAL A 353 -0.76 15.11 -3.50
N VAL A 354 0.13 14.54 -4.31
CA VAL A 354 0.21 14.88 -5.74
C VAL A 354 -0.94 14.22 -6.49
N GLY A 355 -1.76 15.04 -7.15
CA GLY A 355 -3.12 14.67 -7.54
C GLY A 355 -4.00 14.70 -6.29
N ILE A 356 -4.96 15.63 -6.21
CA ILE A 356 -5.85 15.85 -5.05
C ILE A 356 -6.43 14.51 -4.56
N ILE A 357 -6.70 13.62 -5.51
CA ILE A 357 -7.16 12.24 -5.31
C ILE A 357 -6.29 11.29 -6.15
N GLY A 358 -6.17 10.03 -5.74
CA GLY A 358 -5.56 8.98 -6.56
C GLY A 358 -6.09 7.61 -6.15
N GLU A 359 -6.37 6.73 -7.12
CA GLU A 359 -6.94 5.40 -6.84
C GLU A 359 -5.92 4.53 -6.08
N ARG A 360 -4.64 4.65 -6.45
CA ARG A 360 -3.53 3.99 -5.74
C ARG A 360 -3.46 4.32 -4.25
N PHE A 361 -3.95 5.48 -3.82
CA PHE A 361 -3.90 5.90 -2.42
C PHE A 361 -4.88 5.13 -1.54
N ILE A 362 -5.94 4.57 -2.12
CA ILE A 362 -6.93 3.75 -1.40
C ILE A 362 -6.72 2.25 -1.58
N TYR A 363 -5.59 1.83 -2.16
CA TYR A 363 -5.23 0.41 -2.29
C TYR A 363 -5.15 -0.32 -0.95
N PHE A 364 -4.54 0.31 0.05
CA PHE A 364 -4.52 -0.26 1.41
C PHE A 364 -5.91 -0.19 2.05
N THR A 365 -6.60 0.94 1.90
CA THR A 365 -7.93 1.21 2.46
C THR A 365 -8.97 0.19 1.99
N SER A 366 -8.91 -0.22 0.72
CA SER A 366 -9.86 -1.17 0.14
C SER A 366 -9.86 -2.51 0.86
N LEU A 367 -8.75 -2.91 1.51
CA LEU A 367 -8.72 -4.10 2.36
C LEU A 367 -9.73 -3.99 3.51
N GLY A 368 -9.75 -2.85 4.22
CA GLY A 368 -10.69 -2.63 5.32
C GLY A 368 -12.14 -2.42 4.87
N PHE A 369 -12.36 -2.15 3.58
CA PHE A 369 -13.69 -2.07 2.99
C PHE A 369 -14.21 -3.43 2.49
N CYS A 370 -13.33 -4.27 1.93
CA CYS A 370 -13.68 -5.60 1.44
C CYS A 370 -13.80 -6.65 2.57
N PHE A 371 -13.05 -6.46 3.65
CA PHE A 371 -13.15 -7.22 4.90
C PHE A 371 -14.31 -6.67 5.73
#